data_AF-A0A524RPT7-F1
#
_entry.id   AF-A0A524RPT7-F1
#
_cell.length_a   1.000
_cell.length_b   1.000
_cell.length_c   1.000
_cell.angle_alpha   90.00
_cell.angle_beta   90.00
_cell.angle_gamma   90.00
#
_symmetry.space_group_name_H-M   'P 1'
#
loop_
_entity.id
_entity.type
_entity.pdbx_description
1 polymer ?
#
loop_
_entity_poly.entity_id
_entity_poly.type
_entity_poly.pdbx_seq_one_letter_code
_entity_poly.pdbx_strand_id
1 'polypeptide(L)'
;MNNNNLSSLPEDIFDGLSALEKLHLHYNNLSSLPEDIFDGLSALERLYLDNNDLSSLPEDIFDGLSALETLYLDENDLSSLPEDIFDGLSALETLRLNDNSLICLPRSLPLSVTVNVELPRCGNLLVLTPSSLTLAEGGSGSYTVALASQPTAAVTITLSAGTGVTLDTDADTDGNQNTLSFTTTNWNAPQTVDVSGEQDDDEIDDTITLSHTASG
;
A
#
# COMPACT_ATOMS: atom_id res chain seq x y z
N MET A 1 16.00 -7.64 24.93
CA MET A 1 15.04 -8.18 25.91
C MET A 1 14.09 -9.17 25.25
N ASN A 2 14.58 -10.13 24.48
CA ASN A 2 13.76 -11.10 23.73
C ASN A 2 13.53 -12.40 24.53
N ASN A 3 12.51 -13.17 24.14
CA ASN A 3 12.12 -14.44 24.80
C ASN A 3 11.78 -14.27 26.28
N ASN A 4 10.90 -13.31 26.58
CA ASN A 4 10.35 -13.10 27.92
C ASN A 4 8.82 -13.03 27.85
N ASN A 5 8.18 -12.70 28.97
CA ASN A 5 6.74 -12.49 29.07
C ASN A 5 6.41 -11.00 29.28
N LEU A 6 7.16 -10.09 28.63
CA LEU A 6 6.91 -8.67 28.77
C LEU A 6 5.57 -8.32 28.12
N SER A 7 4.66 -7.74 28.89
CA SER A 7 3.37 -7.26 28.40
C SER A 7 3.34 -5.76 28.10
N SER A 8 4.36 -5.04 28.53
CA SER A 8 4.54 -3.60 28.32
C SER A 8 6.00 -3.22 28.47
N LEU A 9 6.37 -2.05 27.94
CA LEU A 9 7.65 -1.40 28.15
C LEU A 9 7.41 -0.09 28.93
N PRO A 10 8.25 0.22 29.94
CA PRO A 10 8.24 1.55 30.54
C PRO A 10 8.58 2.61 29.48
N GLU A 11 7.92 3.76 29.59
CA GLU A 11 8.36 4.98 28.92
C GLU A 11 9.84 5.24 29.27
N ASP A 12 10.60 5.75 28.30
CA ASP A 12 12.01 6.17 28.45
C ASP A 12 13.04 5.05 28.72
N ILE A 13 12.69 3.76 28.63
CA ILE A 13 13.63 2.67 28.97
C ILE A 13 14.88 2.62 28.06
N PHE A 14 14.83 3.24 26.88
CA PHE A 14 15.93 3.31 25.93
C PHE A 14 16.57 4.71 25.81
N ASP A 15 16.17 5.65 26.65
CA ASP A 15 16.67 7.01 26.61
C ASP A 15 18.19 7.08 26.78
N GLY A 16 18.81 7.91 25.94
CA GLY A 16 20.26 8.13 25.95
C GLY A 16 21.08 6.98 25.34
N LEU A 17 20.46 5.94 24.81
CA LEU A 17 21.15 4.83 24.13
C LEU A 17 21.45 5.14 22.65
N SER A 18 21.96 6.34 22.36
CA SER A 18 22.18 6.82 20.97
C SER A 18 23.19 6.03 20.14
N ALA A 19 23.94 5.12 20.77
CA ALA A 19 24.90 4.21 20.12
C ALA A 19 24.36 2.78 19.99
N LEU A 20 23.08 2.54 20.31
CA LEU A 20 22.48 1.22 20.21
C LEU A 20 22.23 0.86 18.74
N GLU A 21 22.90 -0.20 18.27
CA GLU A 21 22.79 -0.67 16.88
C GLU A 21 21.73 -1.77 16.68
N LYS A 22 21.41 -2.52 17.74
CA LYS A 22 20.50 -3.68 17.67
C LYS A 22 19.59 -3.73 18.88
N LEU A 23 18.28 -3.82 18.63
CA LEU A 23 17.28 -3.93 19.66
C LEU A 23 16.40 -5.16 19.43
N HIS A 24 16.47 -6.09 20.38
CA HIS A 24 15.73 -7.34 20.35
C HIS A 24 14.56 -7.30 21.35
N LEU A 25 13.33 -7.18 20.85
CA LEU A 25 12.08 -7.20 21.61
C LEU A 25 11.14 -8.36 21.22
N HIS A 26 11.55 -9.17 20.25
CA HIS A 26 10.83 -10.34 19.78
C HIS A 26 10.60 -11.45 20.83
N TYR A 27 9.58 -12.30 20.60
CA TYR A 27 9.11 -13.33 21.54
C TYR A 27 8.78 -12.74 22.92
N ASN A 28 7.84 -11.80 22.94
CA ASN A 28 7.23 -11.26 24.16
C ASN A 28 5.70 -11.22 23.95
N ASN A 29 4.98 -10.55 24.86
CA ASN A 29 3.52 -10.43 24.82
C ASN A 29 3.13 -8.93 24.73
N LEU A 30 3.92 -8.15 23.99
CA LEU A 30 3.68 -6.71 23.85
C LEU A 30 2.44 -6.50 22.99
N SER A 31 1.42 -5.87 23.57
CA SER A 31 0.17 -5.53 22.86
C SER A 31 0.16 -4.11 22.30
N SER A 32 1.10 -3.28 22.74
CA SER A 32 1.31 -1.89 22.33
C SER A 32 2.74 -1.45 22.62
N LEU A 33 3.15 -0.35 21.99
CA LEU A 33 4.41 0.34 22.23
C LEU A 33 4.11 1.79 22.67
N PRO A 34 4.85 2.35 23.64
CA PRO A 34 4.81 3.80 23.90
C PRO A 34 5.23 4.59 22.65
N GLU A 35 4.64 5.77 22.42
CA GLU A 35 4.80 6.56 21.18
C GLU A 35 6.27 6.90 20.87
N ASP A 36 7.03 7.34 21.87
CA ASP A 36 8.41 7.84 21.71
C ASP A 36 9.47 6.80 22.12
N ILE A 37 9.11 5.51 22.20
CA ILE A 37 9.97 4.48 22.82
C ILE A 37 11.32 4.28 22.11
N PHE A 38 11.44 4.67 20.84
CA PHE A 38 12.67 4.54 20.04
C PHE A 38 13.35 5.88 19.76
N ASP A 39 12.90 6.97 20.39
CA ASP A 39 13.45 8.30 20.16
C ASP A 39 14.95 8.38 20.49
N GLY A 40 15.68 9.06 19.61
CA GLY A 40 17.12 9.27 19.76
C GLY A 40 18.00 8.04 19.47
N LEU A 41 17.42 6.90 19.06
CA LEU A 41 18.16 5.71 18.64
C LEU A 41 18.67 5.81 17.19
N SER A 42 19.29 6.94 16.84
CA SER A 42 19.70 7.25 15.46
C SER A 42 20.74 6.29 14.85
N ALA A 43 21.41 5.49 15.68
CA ALA A 43 22.38 4.48 15.25
C ALA A 43 21.77 3.07 15.11
N LEU A 44 20.46 2.91 15.35
CA LEU A 44 19.81 1.60 15.35
C LEU A 44 19.73 1.05 13.92
N GLU A 45 20.36 -0.09 13.69
CA GLU A 45 20.40 -0.79 12.41
C GLU A 45 19.37 -1.92 12.34
N ARG A 46 19.08 -2.58 13.47
CA ARG A 46 18.22 -3.77 13.52
C ARG A 46 17.24 -3.72 14.68
N LEU A 47 15.95 -3.77 14.34
CA LEU A 47 14.86 -3.80 15.29
C LEU A 47 14.00 -5.06 15.08
N TYR A 48 13.90 -5.86 16.13
CA TYR A 48 13.14 -7.12 16.12
C TYR A 48 11.96 -7.01 17.08
N LEU A 49 10.76 -6.89 16.53
CA LEU A 49 9.47 -6.82 17.23
C LEU A 49 8.57 -8.02 16.88
N ASP A 50 9.07 -8.98 16.11
CA ASP A 50 8.35 -10.18 15.72
C ASP A 50 7.91 -11.05 16.91
N ASN A 51 6.89 -11.88 16.73
CA ASN A 51 6.37 -12.75 17.80
C ASN A 51 5.96 -11.94 19.05
N ASN A 52 5.03 -11.00 18.85
CA ASN A 52 4.35 -10.22 19.90
C ASN A 52 2.84 -10.17 19.58
N ASP A 53 2.07 -9.41 20.38
CA ASP A 53 0.61 -9.28 20.23
C ASP A 53 0.23 -7.87 19.70
N LEU A 54 1.09 -7.23 18.91
CA LEU A 54 0.89 -5.85 18.45
C LEU A 54 -0.27 -5.78 17.45
N SER A 55 -1.32 -5.05 17.80
CA SER A 55 -2.50 -4.86 16.94
C SER A 55 -2.48 -3.56 16.13
N SER A 56 -1.64 -2.61 16.54
CA SER A 56 -1.39 -1.32 15.88
C SER A 56 -0.01 -0.79 16.27
N LEU A 57 0.46 0.21 15.54
CA LEU A 57 1.69 0.96 15.81
C LEU A 57 1.35 2.46 15.88
N PRO A 58 1.99 3.23 16.78
CA PRO A 58 1.94 4.69 16.74
C PRO A 58 2.45 5.23 15.38
N GLU A 59 1.92 6.37 14.93
CA GLU A 59 2.19 6.91 13.58
C GLU A 59 3.68 7.18 13.34
N ASP A 60 4.35 7.79 14.33
CA ASP A 60 5.73 8.27 14.23
C ASP A 60 6.73 7.35 14.95
N ILE A 61 6.34 6.10 15.25
CA ILE A 61 7.12 5.19 16.12
C ILE A 61 8.56 4.92 15.62
N PHE A 62 8.83 5.09 14.32
CA PHE A 62 10.14 4.85 13.71
C PHE A 62 10.86 6.13 13.28
N ASP A 63 10.35 7.30 13.65
CA ASP A 63 10.95 8.57 13.28
C ASP A 63 12.40 8.69 13.78
N GLY A 64 13.26 9.25 12.93
CA GLY A 64 14.67 9.44 13.25
C GLY A 64 15.55 8.19 13.18
N LEU A 65 14.99 6.99 12.95
CA LEU A 65 15.73 5.74 12.78
C LEU A 65 16.38 5.61 11.38
N SER A 66 17.07 6.67 10.95
CA SER A 66 17.64 6.79 9.59
C SER A 66 18.67 5.71 9.21
N ALA A 67 19.27 5.05 10.20
CA ALA A 67 20.23 3.96 10.03
C ALA A 67 19.59 2.56 10.01
N LEU A 68 18.27 2.46 10.17
CA LEU A 68 17.60 1.17 10.31
C LEU A 68 17.62 0.40 8.98
N GLU A 69 18.28 -0.75 8.98
CA GLU A 69 18.42 -1.65 7.81
C GLU A 69 17.40 -2.79 7.85
N THR A 70 17.07 -3.27 9.05
CA THR A 70 16.25 -4.46 9.28
C THR A 70 15.15 -4.18 10.31
N LEU A 71 13.90 -4.37 9.89
CA LEU A 71 12.72 -4.27 10.76
C LEU A 71 11.87 -5.53 10.64
N TYR A 72 11.73 -6.27 11.74
CA TYR A 72 10.88 -7.45 11.80
C TYR A 72 9.65 -7.16 12.65
N LEU A 73 8.48 -7.30 12.02
CA LEU A 73 7.15 -7.10 12.60
C LEU A 73 6.25 -8.33 12.34
N ASP A 74 6.81 -9.41 11.79
CA ASP A 74 6.08 -10.66 11.51
C ASP A 74 5.56 -11.33 12.78
N GLU A 75 4.56 -12.20 12.63
CA GLU A 75 3.92 -12.89 13.77
C GLU A 75 3.42 -11.90 14.85
N ASN A 76 2.58 -10.95 14.42
CA ASN A 76 1.84 -9.98 15.24
C ASN A 76 0.37 -9.91 14.76
N ASP A 77 -0.44 -9.03 15.34
CA ASP A 77 -1.87 -8.88 15.02
C ASP A 77 -2.16 -7.58 14.22
N LEU A 78 -1.19 -7.03 13.49
CA LEU A 78 -1.34 -5.75 12.80
C LEU A 78 -2.38 -5.88 11.68
N SER A 79 -3.43 -5.05 11.75
CA SER A 79 -4.51 -5.00 10.75
C SER A 79 -4.33 -3.90 9.71
N SER A 80 -3.53 -2.89 10.04
CA SER A 80 -3.14 -1.80 9.15
C SER A 80 -1.81 -1.20 9.61
N LEU A 81 -1.20 -0.39 8.74
CA LEU A 81 -0.03 0.42 9.04
C LEU A 81 -0.37 1.88 8.66
N PRO A 82 0.02 2.88 9.47
CA PRO A 82 -0.08 4.29 9.10
C PRO A 82 0.61 4.57 7.75
N GLU A 83 0.08 5.52 6.97
CA GLU A 83 0.51 5.76 5.58
C GLU A 83 1.98 6.15 5.47
N ASP A 84 2.49 6.88 6.47
CA ASP A 84 3.82 7.48 6.47
C ASP A 84 4.78 6.81 7.49
N ILE A 85 4.40 5.65 8.05
CA ILE A 85 5.17 5.00 9.14
C ILE A 85 6.62 4.61 8.80
N PHE A 86 6.97 4.55 7.51
CA PHE A 86 8.33 4.22 7.06
C PHE A 86 9.07 5.43 6.50
N ASP A 87 8.52 6.63 6.61
CA ASP A 87 9.19 7.84 6.20
C ASP A 87 10.50 8.03 6.98
N GLY A 88 11.53 8.55 6.30
CA GLY A 88 12.85 8.75 6.90
C GLY A 88 13.70 7.48 7.09
N LEU A 89 13.16 6.26 6.92
CA LEU A 89 13.90 4.99 6.99
C LEU A 89 14.73 4.73 5.72
N SER A 90 15.62 5.67 5.40
CA SER A 90 16.38 5.71 4.15
C SER A 90 17.36 4.56 3.94
N ALA A 91 17.76 3.87 5.02
CA ALA A 91 18.65 2.72 5.00
C ALA A 91 17.91 1.37 5.00
N LEU A 92 16.57 1.35 5.04
CA LEU A 92 15.82 0.11 5.19
C LEU A 92 16.01 -0.80 3.98
N GLU A 93 16.41 -2.05 4.24
CA GLU A 93 16.65 -3.07 3.21
C GLU A 93 15.70 -4.25 3.37
N THR A 94 15.41 -4.63 4.62
CA THR A 94 14.58 -5.81 4.92
C THR A 94 13.45 -5.46 5.87
N LEU A 95 12.23 -5.72 5.42
CA LEU A 95 11.01 -5.60 6.21
C LEU A 95 10.26 -6.92 6.24
N ARG A 96 9.94 -7.41 7.44
CA ARG A 96 9.10 -8.60 7.61
C ARG A 96 7.74 -8.26 8.19
N LEU A 97 6.69 -8.74 7.52
CA LEU A 97 5.28 -8.44 7.83
C LEU A 97 4.35 -9.65 7.66
N ASN A 98 4.86 -10.82 7.26
CA ASN A 98 4.07 -12.05 7.19
C ASN A 98 3.41 -12.37 8.54
N ASP A 99 2.36 -13.19 8.50
CA ASP A 99 1.65 -13.62 9.70
C ASP A 99 1.16 -12.45 10.56
N ASN A 100 0.66 -11.41 9.87
CA ASN A 100 -0.17 -10.33 10.39
C ASN A 100 -1.55 -10.36 9.69
N SER A 101 -2.44 -9.44 10.06
CA SER A 101 -3.77 -9.27 9.45
C SER A 101 -3.83 -8.13 8.42
N LEU A 102 -2.69 -7.79 7.80
CA LEU A 102 -2.58 -6.69 6.83
C LEU A 102 -3.26 -7.01 5.50
N ILE A 103 -3.94 -6.02 4.93
CA ILE A 103 -4.64 -6.11 3.63
C ILE A 103 -3.87 -5.35 2.52
N CYS A 104 -3.08 -4.36 2.91
CA CYS A 104 -2.27 -3.55 2.00
C CYS A 104 -1.02 -3.01 2.71
N LEU A 105 -0.04 -2.55 1.94
CA LEU A 105 1.20 -1.92 2.41
C LEU A 105 1.13 -0.40 2.24
N PRO A 106 1.67 0.41 3.17
CA PRO A 106 1.65 1.86 3.04
C PRO A 106 2.44 2.37 1.82
N ARG A 107 2.12 3.58 1.33
CA ARG A 107 2.76 4.15 0.14
C ARG A 107 4.18 4.65 0.40
N SER A 108 4.46 5.08 1.63
CA SER A 108 5.79 5.48 2.11
C SER A 108 6.85 4.39 1.96
N LEU A 109 6.44 3.11 1.91
CA LEU A 109 7.39 2.00 1.87
C LEU A 109 8.36 2.14 0.66
N PRO A 110 9.69 2.22 0.89
CA PRO A 110 10.64 2.43 -0.19
C PRO A 110 10.63 1.31 -1.23
N LEU A 111 10.83 1.65 -2.51
CA LEU A 111 10.81 0.69 -3.61
C LEU A 111 11.97 -0.33 -3.57
N SER A 112 13.07 0.00 -2.87
CA SER A 112 14.25 -0.87 -2.72
C SER A 112 14.11 -1.90 -1.60
N VAL A 113 13.13 -1.74 -0.70
CA VAL A 113 12.96 -2.62 0.46
C VAL A 113 12.46 -3.98 0.02
N THR A 114 13.11 -5.04 0.51
CA THR A 114 12.61 -6.40 0.37
C THR A 114 11.57 -6.65 1.45
N VAL A 115 10.33 -6.89 1.02
CA VAL A 115 9.20 -7.21 1.89
C VAL A 115 8.83 -8.68 1.69
N ASN A 116 8.62 -9.42 2.77
CA ASN A 116 8.31 -10.84 2.70
C ASN A 116 6.80 -11.17 2.65
N VAL A 117 5.98 -10.23 2.18
CA VAL A 117 4.55 -10.42 1.91
C VAL A 117 4.20 -9.79 0.58
N GLU A 118 3.32 -10.44 -0.19
CA GLU A 118 2.80 -9.92 -1.45
C GLU A 118 1.42 -9.29 -1.21
N LEU A 119 1.41 -7.98 -0.99
CA LEU A 119 0.20 -7.18 -0.73
C LEU A 119 0.20 -5.92 -1.62
N PRO A 120 -0.98 -5.43 -2.02
CA PRO A 120 -1.08 -4.19 -2.79
C PRO A 120 -0.71 -2.97 -1.93
N ARG A 121 -0.37 -1.84 -2.56
CA ARG A 121 -0.18 -0.58 -1.82
C ARG A 121 -1.53 0.02 -1.41
N CYS A 122 -1.66 0.47 -0.17
CA CYS A 122 -2.83 1.18 0.32
C CYS A 122 -3.05 2.44 -0.52
N GLY A 123 -4.28 2.67 -0.97
CA GLY A 123 -4.62 3.74 -1.92
C GLY A 123 -4.46 3.39 -3.40
N ASN A 124 -3.72 2.32 -3.76
CA ASN A 124 -3.86 1.68 -5.08
C ASN A 124 -5.00 0.69 -5.02
N LEU A 125 -6.22 1.22 -5.05
CA LEU A 125 -7.42 0.41 -5.06
C LEU A 125 -7.55 -0.39 -6.38
N LEU A 126 -6.94 0.08 -7.46
CA LEU A 126 -7.14 -0.45 -8.81
C LEU A 126 -5.89 -1.15 -9.36
N VAL A 127 -6.09 -2.32 -9.94
CA VAL A 127 -5.14 -3.05 -10.79
C VAL A 127 -5.55 -2.82 -12.24
N LEU A 128 -4.68 -2.18 -13.03
CA LEU A 128 -4.91 -1.87 -14.43
C LEU A 128 -4.06 -2.77 -15.32
N THR A 129 -4.67 -3.42 -16.32
CA THR A 129 -3.96 -4.27 -17.29
C THR A 129 -4.41 -3.97 -18.73
N PRO A 130 -3.56 -3.40 -19.60
CA PRO A 130 -2.21 -2.89 -19.30
C PRO A 130 -2.24 -1.66 -18.38
N SER A 131 -1.11 -1.33 -17.76
CA SER A 131 -0.98 -0.14 -16.88
C SER A 131 -0.99 1.19 -17.63
N SER A 132 -0.81 1.15 -18.95
CA SER A 132 -0.91 2.29 -19.87
C SER A 132 -1.48 1.81 -21.20
N LEU A 133 -2.36 2.60 -21.80
CA LEU A 133 -2.92 2.35 -23.12
C LEU A 133 -2.55 3.52 -24.04
N THR A 134 -1.94 3.22 -25.19
CA THR A 134 -1.65 4.20 -26.24
C THR A 134 -2.53 3.86 -27.43
N LEU A 135 -3.32 4.84 -27.89
CA LEU A 135 -4.17 4.70 -29.07
C LEU A 135 -3.58 5.55 -30.20
N ALA A 136 -3.71 5.07 -31.42
CA ALA A 136 -3.53 5.94 -32.58
C ALA A 136 -4.77 6.84 -32.73
N GLU A 137 -4.62 7.95 -33.41
CA GLU A 137 -5.70 8.90 -33.70
C GLU A 137 -6.93 8.21 -34.34
N GLY A 138 -8.13 8.51 -33.85
CA GLY A 138 -9.38 7.81 -34.23
C GLY A 138 -9.42 6.31 -33.91
N GLY A 139 -8.44 5.80 -33.16
CA GLY A 139 -8.29 4.40 -32.80
C GLY A 139 -9.09 4.00 -31.58
N SER A 140 -9.21 2.69 -31.38
CA SER A 140 -9.81 2.09 -30.19
C SER A 140 -8.90 1.03 -29.58
N GLY A 141 -9.07 0.80 -28.29
CA GLY A 141 -8.37 -0.21 -27.53
C GLY A 141 -9.03 -0.42 -26.19
N SER A 142 -8.50 -1.35 -25.40
CA SER A 142 -9.10 -1.67 -24.11
C SER A 142 -8.07 -2.00 -23.05
N TYR A 143 -8.49 -1.83 -21.81
CA TYR A 143 -7.77 -2.27 -20.64
C TYR A 143 -8.76 -2.89 -19.66
N THR A 144 -8.24 -3.61 -18.68
CA THR A 144 -9.06 -4.19 -17.62
C THR A 144 -8.74 -3.54 -16.28
N VAL A 145 -9.77 -3.47 -15.44
CA VAL A 145 -9.71 -2.93 -14.09
C VAL A 145 -10.16 -4.03 -13.12
N ALA A 146 -9.41 -4.25 -12.06
CA ALA A 146 -9.83 -5.05 -10.91
C ALA A 146 -9.49 -4.29 -9.62
N LEU A 147 -10.11 -4.66 -8.50
CA LEU A 147 -9.64 -4.19 -7.20
C LEU A 147 -8.40 -4.98 -6.77
N ALA A 148 -7.48 -4.30 -6.12
CA ALA A 148 -6.25 -4.92 -5.62
C ALA A 148 -6.49 -5.76 -4.34
N SER A 149 -7.57 -5.49 -3.61
CA SER A 149 -7.98 -6.23 -2.41
C SER A 149 -9.51 -6.38 -2.32
N GLN A 150 -9.96 -7.37 -1.55
CA GLN A 150 -11.38 -7.60 -1.29
C GLN A 150 -11.96 -6.42 -0.50
N PRO A 151 -12.97 -5.71 -1.02
CA PRO A 151 -13.60 -4.63 -0.28
C PRO A 151 -14.53 -5.21 0.79
N THR A 152 -14.79 -4.45 1.84
CA THR A 152 -15.73 -4.83 2.92
C THR A 152 -17.19 -4.46 2.59
N ALA A 153 -17.39 -3.59 1.59
CA ALA A 153 -18.67 -3.18 1.03
C ALA A 153 -18.58 -3.11 -0.50
N ALA A 154 -19.70 -2.88 -1.18
CA ALA A 154 -19.67 -2.66 -2.63
C ALA A 154 -18.98 -1.32 -2.95
N VAL A 155 -18.16 -1.33 -4.01
CA VAL A 155 -17.38 -0.17 -4.48
C VAL A 155 -17.80 0.15 -5.90
N THR A 156 -18.03 1.43 -6.18
CA THR A 156 -18.30 1.92 -7.53
C THR A 156 -17.16 2.80 -7.99
N ILE A 157 -16.54 2.44 -9.12
CA ILE A 157 -15.48 3.21 -9.75
C ILE A 157 -16.10 4.03 -10.85
N THR A 158 -15.92 5.35 -10.82
CA THR A 158 -16.30 6.24 -11.91
C THR A 158 -15.06 6.63 -12.70
N LEU A 159 -15.12 6.38 -13.99
CA LEU A 159 -14.07 6.64 -14.96
C LEU A 159 -14.32 7.99 -15.63
N SER A 160 -13.22 8.69 -15.90
CA SER A 160 -13.22 9.95 -16.64
C SER A 160 -12.10 9.94 -17.66
N ALA A 161 -12.42 10.40 -18.87
CA ALA A 161 -11.46 10.59 -19.93
C ALA A 161 -11.45 12.06 -20.38
N GLY A 162 -10.39 12.46 -21.08
CA GLY A 162 -10.27 13.78 -21.68
C GLY A 162 -11.31 14.03 -22.78
N THR A 163 -11.35 15.27 -23.28
CA THR A 163 -12.17 15.63 -24.44
C THR A 163 -11.80 14.77 -25.65
N GLY A 164 -12.78 14.37 -26.46
CA GLY A 164 -12.55 13.54 -27.64
C GLY A 164 -12.29 12.06 -27.32
N VAL A 165 -12.53 11.60 -26.09
CA VAL A 165 -12.40 10.18 -25.74
C VAL A 165 -13.71 9.66 -25.15
N THR A 166 -14.19 8.56 -25.70
CA THR A 166 -15.33 7.83 -25.15
C THR A 166 -14.87 6.58 -24.42
N LEU A 167 -15.53 6.30 -23.30
CA LEU A 167 -15.34 5.08 -22.52
C LEU A 167 -16.61 4.26 -22.59
N ASP A 168 -16.45 2.95 -22.68
CA ASP A 168 -17.51 1.98 -22.53
C ASP A 168 -17.05 0.88 -21.57
N THR A 169 -17.85 0.61 -20.55
CA THR A 169 -17.54 -0.39 -19.52
C THR A 169 -18.40 -1.64 -19.64
N ASP A 170 -19.40 -1.65 -20.52
CA ASP A 170 -20.34 -2.76 -20.69
C ASP A 170 -20.86 -2.80 -22.13
N ALA A 171 -20.13 -3.52 -22.98
CA ALA A 171 -20.44 -3.67 -24.40
C ALA A 171 -21.82 -4.30 -24.70
N ASP A 172 -22.48 -4.91 -23.70
CA ASP A 172 -23.83 -5.48 -23.85
C ASP A 172 -24.94 -4.45 -23.56
N THR A 173 -24.59 -3.27 -23.04
CA THR A 173 -25.53 -2.18 -22.71
C THR A 173 -25.46 -1.05 -23.74
N ASP A 174 -26.62 -0.65 -24.26
CA ASP A 174 -26.71 0.45 -25.24
C ASP A 174 -26.13 1.77 -24.69
N GLY A 175 -25.17 2.35 -25.43
CA GLY A 175 -24.55 3.64 -25.14
C GLY A 175 -23.15 3.50 -24.54
N ASN A 176 -22.56 4.62 -24.15
CA ASN A 176 -21.25 4.65 -23.48
C ASN A 176 -21.47 4.70 -21.97
N GLN A 177 -20.84 3.79 -21.22
CA GLN A 177 -20.84 3.82 -19.76
C GLN A 177 -19.44 4.10 -19.20
N ASN A 178 -19.41 4.66 -17.99
CA ASN A 178 -18.17 5.08 -17.34
C ASN A 178 -18.08 4.60 -15.89
N THR A 179 -18.81 3.54 -15.52
CA THR A 179 -18.83 3.05 -14.14
C THR A 179 -18.60 1.55 -14.07
N LEU A 180 -17.73 1.13 -13.15
CA LEU A 180 -17.51 -0.28 -12.81
C LEU A 180 -17.99 -0.57 -11.39
N SER A 181 -18.56 -1.75 -11.18
CA SER A 181 -19.10 -2.17 -9.89
C SER A 181 -18.38 -3.40 -9.37
N PHE A 182 -17.74 -3.25 -8.21
CA PHE A 182 -17.06 -4.32 -7.51
C PHE A 182 -17.75 -4.63 -6.18
N THR A 183 -17.92 -5.90 -5.88
CA THR A 183 -18.52 -6.44 -4.66
C THR A 183 -17.51 -7.30 -3.94
N THR A 184 -17.84 -7.73 -2.73
CA THR A 184 -17.00 -8.67 -1.97
C THR A 184 -16.76 -9.99 -2.70
N THR A 185 -17.52 -10.33 -3.75
CA THR A 185 -17.41 -11.62 -4.47
C THR A 185 -16.81 -11.51 -5.87
N ASN A 186 -16.75 -10.32 -6.48
CA ASN A 186 -16.22 -10.14 -7.85
C ASN A 186 -15.07 -9.12 -7.93
N TRP A 187 -14.58 -8.62 -6.80
CA TRP A 187 -13.58 -7.55 -6.72
C TRP A 187 -12.30 -7.83 -7.53
N ASN A 188 -11.86 -9.08 -7.59
CA ASN A 188 -10.64 -9.50 -8.29
C ASN A 188 -10.89 -9.93 -9.73
N ALA A 189 -12.15 -9.98 -10.18
CA ALA A 189 -12.47 -10.31 -11.57
C ALA A 189 -12.18 -9.08 -12.43
N PRO A 190 -11.28 -9.17 -13.43
CA PRO A 190 -11.00 -8.06 -14.32
C PRO A 190 -12.26 -7.67 -15.11
N GLN A 191 -12.64 -6.40 -15.04
CA GLN A 191 -13.72 -5.82 -15.83
C GLN A 191 -13.13 -4.97 -16.95
N THR A 192 -13.61 -5.16 -18.18
CA THR A 192 -13.08 -4.49 -19.37
C THR A 192 -13.58 -3.05 -19.45
N VAL A 193 -12.71 -2.16 -19.89
CA VAL A 193 -13.03 -0.80 -20.30
C VAL A 193 -12.55 -0.64 -21.74
N ASP A 194 -13.49 -0.47 -22.65
CA ASP A 194 -13.24 -0.11 -24.03
C ASP A 194 -13.09 1.42 -24.14
N VAL A 195 -12.07 1.84 -24.88
CA VAL A 195 -11.68 3.23 -25.06
C VAL A 195 -11.64 3.51 -26.54
N SER A 196 -12.30 4.58 -26.97
CA SER A 196 -12.23 5.05 -28.36
C SER A 196 -11.92 6.55 -28.38
N GLY A 197 -10.95 6.93 -29.19
CA GLY A 197 -10.65 8.33 -29.50
C GLY A 197 -11.49 8.84 -30.67
N GLU A 198 -11.88 10.10 -30.62
CA GLU A 198 -12.39 10.83 -31.79
C GLU A 198 -11.25 11.08 -32.78
N GLN A 199 -11.61 11.26 -34.04
CA GLN A 199 -10.69 11.67 -35.10
C GLN A 199 -10.71 13.20 -35.16
N ASP A 200 -9.59 13.86 -34.90
CA ASP A 200 -9.42 15.27 -35.25
C ASP A 200 -8.58 15.39 -36.53
N ASP A 201 -8.04 16.57 -36.86
CA ASP A 201 -7.55 16.88 -38.22
C ASP A 201 -6.03 17.12 -38.23
N ASP A 202 -5.30 16.59 -37.23
CA ASP A 202 -3.84 16.70 -37.15
C ASP A 202 -3.13 15.33 -37.11
N GLU A 203 -1.99 15.18 -37.79
CA GLU A 203 -1.30 13.89 -38.00
C GLU A 203 -0.52 13.40 -36.74
N ILE A 204 -0.97 13.74 -35.52
CA ILE A 204 -0.26 13.44 -34.26
C ILE A 204 -1.04 12.39 -33.45
N ASP A 205 -0.37 11.29 -33.08
CA ASP A 205 -0.95 10.30 -32.17
C ASP A 205 -1.18 10.89 -30.76
N ASP A 206 -2.44 10.89 -30.33
CA ASP A 206 -2.82 11.39 -29.00
C ASP A 206 -2.44 10.43 -27.87
N THR A 207 -1.83 10.99 -26.82
CA THR A 207 -1.62 10.26 -25.57
C THR A 207 -2.78 10.52 -24.61
N ILE A 208 -3.62 9.51 -24.39
CA ILE A 208 -4.74 9.60 -23.46
C ILE A 208 -4.26 9.33 -22.03
N THR A 209 -4.46 10.30 -21.15
CA THR A 209 -4.28 10.11 -19.69
C THR A 209 -5.64 9.80 -19.08
N LEU A 210 -5.82 8.59 -18.56
CA LEU A 210 -7.05 8.15 -17.90
C LEU A 210 -6.99 8.46 -16.40
N SER A 211 -8.04 9.07 -15.87
CA SER A 211 -8.19 9.31 -14.43
C SER A 211 -9.35 8.52 -13.84
N HIS A 212 -9.06 7.85 -12.72
CA HIS A 212 -10.00 6.98 -12.02
C HIS A 212 -10.32 7.59 -10.66
N THR A 213 -11.61 7.74 -10.37
CA THR A 213 -12.07 8.10 -9.03
C THR A 213 -12.89 6.96 -8.46
N ALA A 214 -12.51 6.49 -7.28
CA ALA A 214 -13.21 5.45 -6.57
C ALA A 214 -14.07 6.05 -5.45
N SER A 215 -15.30 5.56 -5.32
CA SER A 215 -16.19 5.90 -4.20
C SER A 215 -16.90 4.65 -3.71
N GLY A 216 -16.95 4.48 -2.39
CA GLY A 216 -17.60 3.35 -1.72
C GLY A 216 -17.60 3.55 -0.22
#